data_AF-A0A060BSL9-F1
#
_entry.id   AF-A0A060BSL9-F1
#
_cell.length_a   1.000
_cell.length_b   1.000
_cell.length_c   1.000
_cell.angle_alpha   90.00
_cell.angle_beta   90.00
_cell.angle_gamma   90.00
#
_symmetry.space_group_name_H-M   'P 1'
#
loop_
_entity.id
_entity.type
_entity.pdbx_description
1 polymer ?
#
loop_
_entity_poly.entity_id
_entity_poly.type
_entity_poly.pdbx_seq_one_letter_code
_entity_poly.pdbx_strand_id
1 'polypeptide(L)' 'MEITTSWGYVTTKDERSGSRTVEYSNDDFSIAEVACGLGKDDIAKKYLARAHNFENLWDKNLTEGADV' A
#
# COMPACT_ATOMS: atom_id res chain seq x y z
N MET A 1 1.28 9.95 -2.91
CA MET A 1 1.97 9.01 -2.01
C MET A 1 2.07 9.49 -0.56
N GLU A 2 1.96 10.79 -0.28
CA GLU A 2 2.05 11.31 1.10
C GLU A 2 0.91 10.81 2.01
N ILE A 3 -0.28 10.60 1.43
CA ILE A 3 -1.49 10.13 2.13
C ILE A 3 -1.32 8.68 2.66
N THR A 4 -0.77 7.78 1.83
CA THR A 4 -0.46 6.40 2.25
C THR A 4 0.68 6.34 3.26
N THR A 5 1.51 7.37 3.35
CA THR A 5 2.58 7.45 4.36
C THR A 5 2.02 7.81 5.74
N SER A 6 0.92 8.55 5.83
CA SER A 6 0.31 8.95 7.11
C SER A 6 -0.74 7.97 7.61
N TRP A 7 -1.58 7.43 6.72
CA TRP A 7 -2.72 6.57 7.09
C TRP A 7 -2.54 5.11 6.69
N GLY A 8 -1.53 4.78 5.89
CA GLY A 8 -1.36 3.43 5.34
C GLY A 8 -2.36 3.08 4.23
N TYR A 9 -3.25 3.99 3.84
CA TYR A 9 -4.19 3.85 2.71
C TYR A 9 -4.74 5.22 2.28
N VAL A 10 -5.36 5.28 1.10
CA VAL A 10 -6.10 6.46 0.63
C VAL A 10 -7.51 6.42 1.22
N THR A 11 -7.97 7.51 1.82
CA THR A 11 -9.28 7.55 2.46
C THR A 11 -10.42 7.61 1.43
N THR A 12 -11.63 7.21 1.81
CA THR A 12 -12.83 7.27 0.95
C THR A 12 -13.31 8.69 0.63
N LYS A 13 -12.67 9.72 1.19
CA LYS A 13 -12.88 11.12 0.78
C LYS A 13 -12.34 11.40 -0.63
N ASP A 14 -11.39 10.58 -1.09
CA ASP A 14 -10.83 10.65 -2.42
C ASP A 14 -11.43 9.56 -3.32
N GLU A 15 -11.57 9.87 -4.61
CA GLU A 15 -12.02 8.89 -5.59
C GLU A 15 -11.04 7.72 -5.74
N ARG A 16 -11.62 6.53 -5.99
CA ARG A 16 -10.88 5.28 -6.27
C ARG A 16 -9.89 4.91 -5.15
N SER A 17 -10.25 5.20 -3.90
CA SER A 17 -9.41 5.03 -2.72
C SER A 17 -8.82 3.62 -2.59
N GLY A 18 -9.63 2.58 -2.77
CA GLY A 18 -9.19 1.18 -2.74
C GLY A 18 -8.15 0.89 -3.83
N SER A 19 -8.52 1.08 -5.10
CA SER A 19 -7.62 0.83 -6.24
C SER A 19 -6.31 1.62 -6.13
N ARG A 20 -6.37 2.91 -5.81
CA ARG A 20 -5.18 3.76 -5.67
C ARG A 20 -4.27 3.30 -4.53
N THR A 21 -4.82 2.77 -3.45
CA THR A 21 -4.01 2.22 -2.35
C THR A 21 -3.23 0.99 -2.80
N VAL A 22 -3.86 0.11 -3.57
CA VAL A 22 -3.19 -1.08 -4.14
C VAL A 22 -2.15 -0.67 -5.18
N GLU A 23 -2.48 0.26 -6.09
CA GLU A 23 -1.55 0.82 -7.08
C GLU A 23 -0.30 1.41 -6.40
N TYR A 24 -0.48 2.27 -5.38
CA TYR A 24 0.65 2.86 -4.67
C TYR A 24 1.47 1.85 -3.87
N SER A 25 0.85 0.78 -3.38
CA SER A 25 1.57 -0.32 -2.71
C SER A 25 2.48 -1.06 -3.71
N ASN A 26 2.01 -1.28 -4.94
CA ASN A 26 2.80 -1.85 -6.01
C ASN A 26 3.94 -0.92 -6.47
N ASP A 27 3.67 0.39 -6.58
CA ASP A 27 4.70 1.38 -6.89
C ASP A 27 5.81 1.39 -5.82
N ASP A 28 5.42 1.30 -4.53
CA ASP A 28 6.37 1.22 -3.41
C ASP A 28 7.21 -0.06 -3.47
N PHE A 29 6.63 -1.22 -3.82
CA PHE A 29 7.39 -2.45 -4.07
C PHE A 29 8.42 -2.26 -5.20
N SER A 30 8.00 -1.65 -6.31
CA SER A 30 8.87 -1.43 -7.47
C SER A 30 10.06 -0.52 -7.12
N ILE A 31 9.84 0.50 -6.29
CA ILE A 31 10.92 1.36 -5.75
C ILE A 31 11.86 0.54 -4.86
N ALA A 32 11.32 -0.34 -4.02
CA ALA A 32 12.12 -1.17 -3.12
C ALA A 32 13.07 -2.09 -3.87
N GLU A 33 12.59 -2.76 -4.92
CA GLU A 33 13.39 -3.65 -5.78
C GLU A 33 14.53 -2.90 -6.47
N VAL A 34 14.24 -1.74 -7.05
CA VAL A 34 15.27 -0.90 -7.69
C VAL A 34 16.28 -0.38 -6.67
N ALA A 35 15.83 0.07 -5.50
CA ALA A 35 16.72 0.54 -4.44
C ALA A 35 17.64 -0.57 -3.92
N CYS A 36 17.12 -1.79 -3.78
CA CYS A 36 17.89 -2.97 -3.39
C CYS A 36 18.99 -3.26 -4.42
N GLY A 37 18.65 -3.31 -5.72
CA GLY A 37 19.63 -3.52 -6.78
C GLY A 37 20.71 -2.44 -6.88
N LEU A 38 20.43 -1.22 -6.41
CA LEU A 38 21.38 -0.10 -6.35
C LEU A 38 22.15 -0.01 -5.03
N GLY A 39 21.99 -0.96 -4.09
CA GLY A 39 22.64 -0.95 -2.78
C GLY A 39 22.19 0.19 -1.85
N LYS A 40 20.95 0.69 -2.05
CA LYS A 40 20.34 1.75 -1.24
C LYS A 40 19.44 1.14 -0.16
N ASP A 41 20.02 0.38 0.75
CA ASP A 41 19.32 -0.48 1.70
C ASP A 41 18.27 0.25 2.55
N ASP A 42 18.55 1.47 2.99
CA ASP A 42 17.62 2.25 3.83
C ASP A 42 16.35 2.62 3.05
N ILE A 43 16.51 2.93 1.76
CA ILE A 43 15.40 3.24 0.85
C ILE A 43 14.64 1.94 0.55
N ALA A 44 15.35 0.86 0.24
CA ALA A 44 14.74 -0.45 -0.01
C ALA A 44 13.86 -0.89 1.16
N LYS A 45 14.39 -0.86 2.40
CA LYS A 45 13.65 -1.20 3.61
C LYS A 45 12.42 -0.31 3.82
N LYS A 46 12.57 1.01 3.65
CA LYS A 46 11.46 1.96 3.80
C LYS A 46 10.32 1.66 2.83
N TYR A 47 10.64 1.48 1.57
CA TYR A 47 9.63 1.28 0.53
C TYR A 47 9.04 -0.12 0.54
N LEU A 48 9.83 -1.13 0.91
CA LEU A 48 9.32 -2.49 1.12
C LEU A 48 8.30 -2.51 2.27
N ALA A 49 8.59 -1.86 3.40
CA ALA A 49 7.64 -1.75 4.51
C ALA A 49 6.31 -1.10 4.08
N ARG A 50 6.37 -0.11 3.19
CA ARG A 50 5.17 0.56 2.67
C ARG A 50 4.42 -0.24 1.62
N ALA A 51 5.09 -1.13 0.90
CA ALA A 51 4.44 -2.02 -0.06
C ALA A 51 3.39 -2.92 0.60
N HIS A 52 3.43 -3.11 1.92
CA HIS A 52 2.42 -3.85 2.69
C HIS A 52 1.15 -3.05 3.01
N ASN A 53 1.06 -1.78 2.62
CA ASN A 53 -0.09 -0.93 2.93
C ASN A 53 -1.43 -1.43 2.35
N PHE A 54 -1.41 -2.24 1.28
CA PHE A 54 -2.63 -2.88 0.75
C PHE A 54 -3.34 -3.76 1.81
N GLU A 55 -2.59 -4.31 2.77
CA GLU A 55 -3.14 -5.16 3.84
C GLU A 55 -4.12 -4.38 4.74
N ASN A 56 -3.97 -3.06 4.83
CA ASN A 56 -4.88 -2.19 5.58
C ASN A 56 -6.28 -2.10 4.97
N LEU A 57 -6.48 -2.53 3.72
CA LEU A 57 -7.80 -2.60 3.09
C LEU A 57 -8.58 -3.87 3.44
N TRP A 58 -7.93 -4.85 4.07
CA TRP A 58 -8.56 -6.13 4.34
C TRP A 58 -9.60 -6.01 5.46
N ASP A 59 -10.86 -6.29 5.14
CA ASP A 59 -11.90 -6.45 6.15
C ASP A 59 -11.80 -7.84 6.80
N LYS A 60 -11.27 -7.88 8.02
CA LYS A 60 -11.13 -9.12 8.80
C LYS A 60 -12.47 -9.73 9.21
N ASN A 61 -13.54 -8.97 9.17
CA ASN A 61 -14.88 -9.42 9.54
C ASN A 61 -15.72 -9.81 8.32
N LEU A 62 -15.12 -9.86 7.12
CA LEU A 62 -15.80 -10.35 5.93
C LEU A 62 -16.22 -11.82 6.13
N THR A 63 -17.51 -12.03 6.34
CA THR A 63 -18.13 -13.35 6.40
C THR A 63 -18.85 -13.66 5.10
N GLU A 64 -19.01 -14.94 4.77
CA GLU A 64 -19.84 -15.38 3.66
C GLU A 64 -21.28 -14.85 3.86
N GLY A 65 -21.77 -14.02 2.94
CA GLY A 65 -23.14 -13.50 2.96
C GLY A 65 -23.37 -12.10 3.54
N ALA A 66 -22.35 -11.24 3.62
CA ALA A 66 -22.59 -9.80 3.84
C ALA A 66 -23.31 -9.22 2.61
N ASP A 67 -24.61 -8.94 2.77
CA ASP A 67 -25.57 -8.38 1.80
C ASP A 67 -24.97 -7.86 0.48
N VAL A 68 -25.04 -8.71 -0.54
CA VAL A 68 -25.06 -8.31 -1.97
C VAL A 68 -26.45 -8.55 -2.54
#